data_AF-A0A662DP36-F1
#
_entry.id   AF-A0A662DP36-F1
#
_cell.length_a   1.000
_cell.length_b   1.000
_cell.length_c   1.000
_cell.angle_alpha   90.00
_cell.angle_beta   90.00
_cell.angle_gamma   90.00
#
_symmetry.space_group_name_H-M   'P 1'
#
loop_
_entity.id
_entity.type
_entity.pdbx_description
1 polymer ?
#
loop_
_entity_poly.entity_id
_entity_poly.type
_entity_poly.pdbx_seq_one_letter_code
_entity_poly.pdbx_strand_id
1 'polypeptide(L)' 'HLMFNAWTDKLDFQLPPVGQDQRGGWRRLIDTFLASPEDISSPGLEPPVQSGSYTVSPKSLTLLIAPF' A
#
# COMPACT_ATOMS: atom_id res chain seq x y z
N HIS A 1 6.33 -2.66 3.20
CA HIS A 1 6.85 -1.58 2.35
C HIS A 1 6.15 -0.28 2.73
N LEU A 2 6.90 0.68 3.30
CA LEU A 2 6.37 1.97 3.73
C LEU A 2 6.72 3.02 2.68
N MET A 3 5.73 3.80 2.25
CA MET A 3 5.87 4.87 1.29
C MET A 3 5.30 6.15 1.88
N PHE A 4 6.04 7.25 1.80
CA PHE A 4 5.61 8.55 2.29
C PHE A 4 5.70 9.57 1.17
N ASN A 5 4.55 10.11 0.75
CA ASN A 5 4.50 11.17 -0.25
C ASN A 5 4.42 12.53 0.45
N ALA A 6 5.58 13.15 0.66
CA ALA A 6 5.67 14.51 1.16
C ALA A 6 5.48 15.59 0.07
N TRP A 7 5.18 15.22 -1.16
CA TRP A 7 5.02 16.12 -2.31
C TRP A 7 3.60 16.71 -2.40
N THR A 8 3.39 17.64 -3.33
CA THR A 8 2.09 18.30 -3.60
C THR A 8 1.22 17.52 -4.58
N ASP A 9 1.82 16.66 -5.39
CA ASP A 9 1.13 15.85 -6.39
C ASP A 9 1.20 14.36 -6.04
N LYS A 10 0.38 13.56 -6.73
CA LYS A 10 0.41 12.10 -6.60
C LYS A 10 1.76 11.56 -7.08
N LEU A 11 2.29 10.58 -6.37
CA LEU A 11 3.50 9.86 -6.75
C LEU A 11 3.18 8.38 -6.95
N ASP A 12 3.60 7.82 -8.07
CA ASP A 12 3.51 6.37 -8.31
C ASP A 12 4.82 5.70 -7.89
N PHE A 13 4.76 4.88 -6.85
CA PHE A 13 5.91 4.15 -6.33
C PHE A 13 5.95 2.76 -6.96
N GLN A 14 7.09 2.40 -7.56
CA GLN A 14 7.32 1.04 -8.02
C GLN A 14 7.53 0.12 -6.82
N LEU A 15 6.79 -0.98 -6.77
CA LEU A 15 6.86 -1.94 -5.68
C LEU A 15 7.93 -3.00 -5.99
N PRO A 16 8.72 -3.41 -5.00
CA PRO A 16 9.64 -4.51 -5.19
C PRO A 16 8.86 -5.81 -5.47
N PRO A 17 9.42 -6.72 -6.29
CA PRO A 17 8.77 -7.99 -6.58
C PRO A 17 8.58 -8.80 -5.30
N VAL A 18 7.41 -9.38 -5.16
CA VAL A 18 7.07 -10.32 -4.08
C VAL A 18 7.52 -11.70 -4.58
N GLY A 19 8.38 -12.40 -3.82
CA GLY A 19 8.99 -13.66 -4.28
C GLY A 19 7.94 -14.73 -4.63
N GLN A 20 8.28 -15.68 -5.52
CA GLN A 20 7.33 -16.71 -5.99
C GLN A 20 6.71 -17.56 -4.87
N ASP A 21 7.39 -17.66 -3.73
CA ASP A 21 6.92 -18.41 -2.56
C ASP A 21 5.87 -17.65 -1.72
N GLN A 22 5.77 -16.34 -1.89
CA GLN A 22 4.83 -15.47 -1.15
C GLN A 22 3.50 -15.39 -1.90
N ARG A 23 2.65 -16.41 -1.70
CA ARG A 23 1.32 -16.47 -2.30
C ARG A 23 0.47 -15.30 -1.80
N GLY A 24 0.17 -14.34 -2.67
CA GLY A 24 -0.85 -13.31 -2.42
C GLY A 24 -0.45 -11.87 -2.70
N GLY A 25 0.81 -11.60 -3.07
CA GLY A 25 1.26 -10.26 -3.49
C GLY A 25 1.16 -9.19 -2.38
N TRP A 26 1.35 -7.92 -2.74
CA TRP A 26 1.22 -6.83 -1.79
C TRP A 26 -0.24 -6.64 -1.35
N ARG A 27 -0.44 -6.28 -0.08
CA ARG A 27 -1.73 -5.90 0.50
C ARG A 27 -1.62 -4.57 1.21
N ARG A 28 -2.66 -3.76 1.15
CA ARG A 28 -2.70 -2.43 1.79
C ARG A 28 -3.15 -2.53 3.24
N LEU A 29 -2.27 -2.18 4.16
CA LEU A 29 -2.57 -2.15 5.60
C LEU A 29 -3.01 -0.75 6.04
N ILE A 30 -2.25 0.29 5.64
CA ILE A 30 -2.55 1.69 5.97
C ILE A 30 -2.50 2.53 4.71
N ASP A 31 -3.45 3.44 4.54
CA ASP A 31 -3.37 4.55 3.59
C ASP A 31 -4.06 5.78 4.17
N THR A 32 -3.27 6.72 4.65
CA THR A 32 -3.76 7.90 5.39
C THR A 32 -4.50 8.91 4.51
N PHE A 33 -4.58 8.68 3.19
CA PHE A 33 -5.39 9.52 2.30
C PHE A 33 -6.87 9.12 2.30
N LEU A 34 -7.18 7.88 2.70
CA LEU A 34 -8.56 7.41 2.76
C LEU A 34 -9.27 7.99 3.99
N ALA A 35 -10.60 8.04 3.92
CA ALA A 35 -11.39 8.34 5.10
C ALA A 35 -11.35 7.17 6.08
N SER A 36 -11.60 7.42 7.36
CA SER A 36 -11.85 6.34 8.31
C SER A 36 -13.25 5.75 8.09
N PRO A 37 -13.40 4.42 8.24
CA PRO A 37 -12.40 3.46 8.72
C PRO A 37 -11.47 2.84 7.65
N GLU A 38 -11.54 3.28 6.40
CA GLU A 38 -10.79 2.68 5.29
C GLU A 38 -9.28 2.97 5.29
N ASP A 39 -8.84 3.96 6.09
CA ASP A 39 -7.44 4.36 6.23
C ASP A 39 -6.58 3.31 6.94
N ILE A 40 -7.19 2.43 7.75
CA ILE A 40 -6.53 1.30 8.42
C ILE A 40 -7.36 0.03 8.21
N SER A 41 -6.78 -0.95 7.53
CA SER A 41 -7.46 -2.22 7.26
C SER A 41 -7.54 -3.09 8.52
N SER A 42 -8.66 -3.80 8.67
CA SER A 42 -8.80 -4.82 9.71
C SER A 42 -7.89 -6.02 9.43
N PRO A 43 -7.30 -6.65 10.46
CA PRO A 43 -6.41 -7.80 10.29
C PRO A 43 -7.05 -8.93 9.46
N GLY A 44 -6.36 -9.37 8.41
CA GLY A 44 -6.82 -10.43 7.50
C GLY A 44 -7.81 -9.98 6.42
N LEU A 45 -8.21 -8.70 6.43
CA LEU A 45 -9.08 -8.09 5.41
C LEU A 45 -8.34 -7.03 4.58
N GLU A 46 -7.00 -7.04 4.60
CA GLU A 46 -6.19 -6.08 3.85
C GLU A 46 -6.43 -6.23 2.34
N PRO A 47 -6.88 -5.16 1.65
CA PRO A 47 -7.15 -5.22 0.22
C PRO A 47 -5.90 -5.59 -0.59
N PRO A 48 -6.02 -6.46 -1.62
CA PRO A 48 -4.90 -6.82 -2.47
C PRO A 48 -4.50 -5.64 -3.38
N VAL A 49 -3.19 -5.48 -3.58
CA VAL A 49 -2.63 -4.55 -4.56
C VAL A 49 -2.32 -5.34 -5.84
N GLN A 50 -3.04 -5.02 -6.91
CA GLN A 50 -2.99 -5.78 -8.17
C GLN A 50 -1.86 -5.33 -9.12
N SER A 51 -1.22 -4.19 -8.84
CA SER A 51 -0.18 -3.60 -9.69
C SER A 51 1.22 -3.83 -9.11
N GLY A 52 2.23 -3.80 -9.97
CA GLY A 52 3.63 -3.67 -9.58
C GLY A 52 4.00 -2.27 -9.07
N SER A 53 3.03 -1.36 -8.95
CA SER A 53 3.19 -0.03 -8.39
C SER A 53 2.03 0.34 -7.45
N TYR A 54 2.23 1.37 -6.62
CA TYR A 54 1.18 1.95 -5.78
C TYR A 54 1.25 3.47 -5.84
N THR A 55 0.13 4.10 -6.20
CA THR A 55 0.02 5.55 -6.22
C THR A 55 -0.35 6.08 -4.85
N VAL A 56 0.53 6.91 -4.28
CA VAL A 56 0.32 7.58 -2.99
C VAL A 56 -0.11 9.02 -3.23
N SER A 57 -1.21 9.42 -2.62
CA SER A 57 -1.75 10.78 -2.71
C SER A 57 -0.83 11.84 -2.06
N PRO A 58 -1.00 13.13 -2.39
CA PRO A 58 -0.21 14.20 -1.78
C PRO A 58 -0.31 14.18 -0.25
N LYS A 59 0.81 14.44 0.41
CA LYS A 59 0.89 14.59 1.87
C LYS A 59 0.33 13.40 2.66
N SER A 60 0.44 12.18 2.12
CA SER A 60 -0.05 10.96 2.77
C SER A 60 1.03 9.88 2.90
N LEU A 61 0.73 8.89 3.74
CA LEU A 61 1.56 7.72 3.96
C LEU A 61 0.76 6.45 3.65
N THR A 62 1.43 5.48 3.06
CA THR A 62 0.88 4.14 2.82
C THR A 62 1.83 3.08 3.37
N LEU A 63 1.26 2.08 4.05
CA LEU A 63 1.95 0.87 4.47
C LEU A 63 1.35 -0.34 3.74
N LEU A 64 2.17 -1.00 2.93
CA LEU A 64 1.83 -2.28 2.33
C LEU A 64 2.56 -3.42 3.07
N ILE A 65 1.89 -4.56 3.18
CA ILE A 65 2.46 -5.80 3.69
C ILE A 65 2.44 -6.86 2.59
N ALA A 66 3.47 -7.71 2.55
CA ALA A 66 3.42 -8.92 1.74
C ALA A 66 3.15 -10.10 2.68
N PRO A 67 2.35 -11.10 2.28
CA PRO A 67 2.20 -12.33 3.04
C PRO A 67 3.55 -13.02 3.18
N PHE A 68 3.80 -13.59 4.37
CA PHE A 68 5.00 -14.36 4.67
C PHE A 68 5.00 -15.71 3.95
#